data_AF-A0A1E7Z4A6-F1
#
_entry.id   AF-A0A1E7Z4A6-F1
#
_cell.length_a   1.000
_cell.length_b   1.000
_cell.length_c   1.000
_cell.angle_alpha   90.00
_cell.angle_beta   90.00
_cell.angle_gamma   90.00
#
_symmetry.space_group_name_H-M   'P 1'
#
loop_
_entity.id
_entity.type
_entity.pdbx_description
1 polymer ?
#
loop_
_entity_poly.entity_id
_entity_poly.type
_entity_poly.pdbx_seq_one_letter_code
_entity_poly.pdbx_strand_id
1 'polypeptide(L)'
;MNNSFDIPDHLFRVKLANGNCSFTPATYVSCFIQEMEKRYGSRDRSWTYVGVEFHAGRPQIWFPGSNETPPRKHIAICLSAEAFSNILLTVYQLAHECVHLLAPVVGGGAPVIEEGLATAFSEDILEEWYSVSNKHAWTTTQKYIDAAARVRELLALEPDAIPRLRTIQPAFNHMTAETFAMAGLNVPPALVAALLASFPKN
;
A
#
# COMPACT_ATOMS: atom_id res chain seq x y z
N MET A 1 -2.82 -10.26 -21.90
CA MET A 1 -3.54 -10.52 -23.16
C MET A 1 -4.71 -9.56 -23.21
N ASN A 2 -5.04 -9.06 -24.39
CA ASN A 2 -6.21 -8.20 -24.58
C ASN A 2 -7.40 -9.08 -24.99
N ASN A 3 -8.58 -8.71 -24.53
CA ASN A 3 -9.83 -9.34 -24.95
C ASN A 3 -10.27 -8.83 -26.35
N SER A 4 -11.44 -9.29 -26.81
CA SER A 4 -12.03 -8.90 -28.09
C SER A 4 -12.38 -7.40 -28.23
N PHE A 5 -12.24 -6.61 -27.16
CA PHE A 5 -12.45 -5.17 -27.13
C PHE A 5 -11.13 -4.39 -27.05
N ASP A 6 -9.99 -5.06 -27.23
CA ASP A 6 -8.64 -4.49 -27.05
C ASP A 6 -8.37 -3.97 -25.63
N ILE A 7 -9.09 -4.50 -24.64
CA ILE A 7 -8.89 -4.17 -23.22
C ILE A 7 -8.12 -5.33 -22.55
N PRO A 8 -7.06 -5.05 -21.77
CA PRO A 8 -6.38 -6.07 -20.99
C PRO A 8 -7.35 -6.88 -20.11
N ASP A 9 -7.19 -8.22 -20.08
CA ASP A 9 -8.12 -9.11 -19.39
C ASP A 9 -8.30 -8.77 -17.89
N HIS A 10 -7.24 -8.32 -17.23
CA HIS A 10 -7.27 -7.93 -15.81
C HIS A 10 -7.93 -6.56 -15.57
N LEU A 11 -8.38 -5.87 -16.62
CA LEU A 11 -9.14 -4.62 -16.52
C LEU A 11 -10.61 -4.80 -16.97
N PHE A 12 -10.98 -5.99 -17.44
CA PHE A 12 -12.31 -6.27 -17.96
C PHE A 12 -12.97 -7.42 -17.21
N ARG A 13 -14.16 -7.15 -16.64
CA ARG A 13 -14.90 -8.16 -15.89
C ARG A 13 -15.52 -9.18 -16.85
N VAL A 14 -15.13 -10.43 -16.73
CA VAL A 14 -15.74 -11.57 -17.42
C VAL A 14 -16.34 -12.55 -16.42
N LYS A 15 -17.45 -13.20 -16.79
CA LYS A 15 -18.01 -14.30 -16.01
C LYS A 15 -17.21 -15.57 -16.31
N LEU A 16 -16.71 -16.23 -15.27
CA LEU A 16 -15.94 -17.47 -15.36
C LEU A 16 -16.88 -18.68 -15.36
N ALA A 17 -16.38 -19.81 -15.87
CA ALA A 17 -17.14 -21.06 -15.99
C ALA A 17 -17.64 -21.62 -14.63
N ASN A 18 -16.93 -21.29 -13.54
CA ASN A 18 -17.30 -21.67 -12.17
C ASN A 18 -18.33 -20.73 -11.52
N GLY A 19 -18.91 -19.79 -12.28
CA GLY A 19 -19.89 -18.83 -11.78
C GLY A 19 -19.29 -17.58 -11.13
N ASN A 20 -17.97 -17.54 -10.88
CA ASN A 20 -17.27 -16.36 -10.39
C ASN A 20 -17.01 -15.34 -11.52
N CYS A 21 -16.38 -14.22 -11.19
CA CYS A 21 -15.94 -13.24 -12.17
C CYS A 21 -14.42 -13.06 -12.13
N SER A 22 -13.83 -12.66 -13.26
CA SER A 22 -12.42 -12.26 -13.29
C SER A 22 -12.18 -11.10 -12.34
N PHE A 23 -10.94 -11.03 -11.84
CA PHE A 23 -10.52 -9.92 -11.01
C PHE A 23 -10.20 -8.73 -11.91
N THR A 24 -10.70 -7.58 -11.50
CA THR A 24 -10.35 -6.27 -12.04
C THR A 24 -9.69 -5.46 -10.92
N PRO A 25 -9.10 -4.27 -11.17
CA PRO A 25 -8.51 -3.47 -10.10
C PRO A 25 -9.50 -3.20 -8.96
N ALA A 26 -10.79 -3.04 -9.25
CA ALA A 26 -11.82 -2.88 -8.24
C ALA A 26 -11.94 -4.11 -7.31
N THR A 27 -11.89 -5.33 -7.86
CA THR A 27 -11.93 -6.56 -7.06
C THR A 27 -10.66 -6.71 -6.23
N TYR A 28 -9.48 -6.46 -6.83
CA TYR A 28 -8.21 -6.50 -6.12
C TYR A 28 -8.20 -5.53 -4.94
N VAL A 29 -8.58 -4.27 -5.15
CA VAL A 29 -8.67 -3.26 -4.07
C VAL A 29 -9.60 -3.71 -2.97
N SER A 30 -10.77 -4.27 -3.30
CA SER A 30 -11.68 -4.78 -2.27
C SER A 30 -11.01 -5.83 -1.37
N CYS A 31 -10.26 -6.76 -1.97
CA CYS A 31 -9.54 -7.79 -1.23
C CYS A 31 -8.36 -7.20 -0.44
N PHE A 32 -7.59 -6.27 -1.04
CA PHE A 32 -6.46 -5.63 -0.37
C PHE A 32 -6.89 -4.76 0.81
N ILE A 33 -7.97 -4.00 0.68
CA ILE A 33 -8.52 -3.23 1.80
C ILE A 33 -8.91 -4.17 2.95
N GLN A 34 -9.56 -5.30 2.65
CA GLN A 34 -9.92 -6.28 3.66
C GLN A 34 -8.69 -6.87 4.37
N GLU A 35 -7.69 -7.32 3.61
CA GLU A 35 -6.47 -7.91 4.16
C GLU A 35 -5.65 -6.90 4.95
N MET A 36 -5.50 -5.69 4.43
CA MET A 36 -4.80 -4.58 5.08
C MET A 36 -5.51 -4.16 6.38
N GLU A 37 -6.84 -3.97 6.39
CA GLU A 37 -7.57 -3.63 7.63
C GLU A 37 -7.50 -4.76 8.66
N LYS A 38 -7.48 -6.03 8.21
CA LYS A 38 -7.29 -7.19 9.08
C LYS A 38 -5.89 -7.23 9.71
N ARG A 39 -4.84 -6.95 8.93
CA ARG A 39 -3.44 -7.01 9.39
C ARG A 39 -3.05 -5.78 10.23
N TYR A 40 -3.53 -4.60 9.86
CA TYR A 40 -2.99 -3.32 10.34
C TYR A 40 -4.02 -2.43 11.04
N GLY A 41 -5.28 -2.87 11.15
CA GLY A 41 -6.36 -2.08 11.73
C GLY A 41 -7.05 -1.18 10.71
N SER A 42 -8.17 -0.58 11.12
CA SER A 42 -9.05 0.15 10.20
C SER A 42 -8.37 1.31 9.49
N ARG A 43 -8.76 1.55 8.25
CA ARG A 43 -8.33 2.70 7.46
C ARG A 43 -9.01 3.98 7.95
N ASP A 44 -8.46 5.14 7.57
CA ASP A 44 -9.17 6.41 7.78
C ASP A 44 -10.42 6.48 6.89
N ARG A 45 -11.59 6.31 7.51
CA ARG A 45 -12.90 6.36 6.83
C ARG A 45 -13.44 7.78 6.65
N SER A 46 -12.73 8.81 7.14
CA SER A 46 -13.04 10.19 6.79
C SER A 46 -12.69 10.51 5.33
N TRP A 47 -11.87 9.67 4.69
CA TRP A 47 -11.61 9.69 3.26
C TRP A 47 -12.48 8.70 2.50
N THR A 48 -13.07 9.19 1.40
CA THR A 48 -13.83 8.39 0.45
C THR A 48 -12.89 7.94 -0.67
N TYR A 49 -12.67 6.63 -0.75
CA TYR A 49 -11.98 6.02 -1.88
C TYR A 49 -12.88 6.05 -3.12
N VAL A 50 -12.40 6.64 -4.23
CA VAL A 50 -13.22 6.89 -5.43
C VAL A 50 -12.85 6.02 -6.63
N GLY A 51 -11.72 5.32 -6.61
CA GLY A 51 -11.37 4.37 -7.68
C GLY A 51 -9.88 4.28 -8.01
N VAL A 52 -9.61 3.55 -9.09
CA VAL A 52 -8.28 3.36 -9.67
C VAL A 52 -8.22 4.04 -11.03
N GLU A 53 -7.13 4.74 -11.30
CA GLU A 53 -6.80 5.30 -12.61
C GLU A 53 -5.35 4.96 -13.01
N PHE A 54 -5.01 5.20 -14.28
CA PHE A 54 -3.67 4.97 -14.82
C PHE A 54 -3.08 6.30 -15.29
N HIS A 55 -1.79 6.50 -15.08
CA HIS A 55 -1.08 7.69 -15.55
C HIS A 55 0.34 7.37 -15.98
N ALA A 56 0.98 8.30 -16.69
CA ALA A 56 2.32 8.11 -17.25
C ALA A 56 3.45 8.14 -16.21
N GLY A 57 3.18 8.55 -14.97
CA GLY A 57 4.16 8.63 -13.90
C GLY A 57 4.24 7.36 -13.05
N ARG A 58 4.83 7.52 -11.86
CA ARG A 58 4.97 6.46 -10.85
C ARG A 58 3.66 6.22 -10.12
N PRO A 59 3.38 5.01 -9.61
CA PRO A 59 2.21 4.77 -8.79
C PRO A 59 2.17 5.76 -7.60
N GLN A 60 0.97 6.22 -7.27
CA GLN A 60 0.73 7.18 -6.20
C GLN A 60 -0.75 7.20 -5.81
N ILE A 61 -1.05 7.65 -4.59
CA ILE A 61 -2.37 8.17 -4.24
C ILE A 61 -2.58 9.57 -4.81
N TRP A 62 -3.81 9.85 -5.25
CA TRP A 62 -4.24 11.14 -5.76
C TRP A 62 -5.43 11.65 -4.94
N PHE A 63 -5.52 12.97 -4.78
CA PHE A 63 -6.57 13.64 -4.01
C PHE A 63 -7.40 14.54 -4.93
N PRO A 64 -8.41 13.99 -5.65
CA PRO A 64 -9.26 14.77 -6.53
C PRO A 64 -9.94 15.93 -5.80
N GLY A 65 -9.78 17.15 -6.31
CA GLY A 65 -10.38 18.34 -5.70
C GLY A 65 -9.68 18.81 -4.42
N SER A 66 -8.41 18.44 -4.20
CA SER A 66 -7.59 18.92 -3.07
C SER A 66 -7.40 20.44 -3.03
N ASN A 67 -7.51 21.11 -4.18
CA ASN A 67 -7.43 22.57 -4.30
C ASN A 67 -8.79 23.28 -4.10
N GLU A 68 -9.87 22.54 -3.83
CA GLU A 68 -11.20 23.13 -3.60
C GLU A 68 -11.36 23.67 -2.18
N THR A 69 -12.39 24.50 -1.95
CA THR A 69 -12.69 25.08 -0.64
C THR A 69 -14.15 24.79 -0.25
N PRO A 70 -14.42 23.89 0.72
CA PRO A 70 -13.44 23.01 1.39
C PRO A 70 -12.92 21.90 0.45
N PRO A 71 -11.73 21.34 0.71
CA PRO A 71 -11.18 20.26 -0.12
C PRO A 71 -12.04 19.00 -0.02
N ARG A 72 -12.23 18.32 -1.15
CA ARG A 72 -12.91 17.03 -1.18
C ARG A 72 -12.04 16.00 -0.47
N LYS A 73 -12.56 15.34 0.57
CA LYS A 73 -11.89 14.19 1.21
C LYS A 73 -11.99 12.93 0.36
N HIS A 74 -11.61 13.04 -0.91
CA HIS A 74 -11.60 11.95 -1.87
C HIS A 74 -10.18 11.49 -2.12
N ILE A 75 -10.01 10.18 -2.30
CA ILE A 75 -8.73 9.57 -2.60
C ILE A 75 -8.89 8.56 -3.75
N ALA A 76 -8.05 8.68 -4.77
CA ALA A 76 -7.94 7.74 -5.87
C ALA A 76 -6.56 7.08 -5.82
N ILE A 77 -6.44 5.88 -6.38
CA ILE A 77 -5.15 5.23 -6.61
C ILE A 77 -4.78 5.40 -8.08
N CYS A 78 -3.59 5.94 -8.34
CA CYS A 78 -3.02 6.06 -9.67
C CYS A 78 -1.95 4.99 -9.86
N LEU A 79 -2.11 4.12 -10.86
CA LEU A 79 -1.11 3.14 -11.26
C LEU A 79 -0.29 3.65 -12.45
N SER A 80 0.92 3.11 -12.63
CA SER A 80 1.74 3.48 -13.78
C SER A 80 1.19 2.92 -15.09
N ALA A 81 1.57 3.52 -16.22
CA ALA A 81 1.14 3.08 -17.55
C ALA A 81 1.54 1.62 -17.84
N GLU A 82 2.69 1.16 -17.34
CA GLU A 82 3.16 -0.21 -17.51
C GLU A 82 2.24 -1.24 -16.81
N ALA A 83 1.61 -0.85 -15.69
CA ALA A 83 0.66 -1.70 -14.99
C ALA A 83 -0.57 -2.00 -15.86
N PHE A 84 -0.95 -1.08 -16.76
CA PHE A 84 -2.10 -1.26 -17.65
C PHE A 84 -2.04 -2.58 -18.41
N SER A 85 -0.86 -2.99 -18.90
CA SER A 85 -0.66 -4.23 -19.65
C SER A 85 -0.09 -5.39 -18.84
N ASN A 86 0.24 -5.19 -17.55
CA ASN A 86 0.91 -6.17 -16.72
C ASN A 86 0.13 -6.41 -15.41
N ILE A 87 -0.52 -7.58 -15.32
CA ILE A 87 -1.34 -7.96 -14.16
C ILE A 87 -0.53 -8.04 -12.87
N LEU A 88 0.69 -8.60 -12.90
CA LEU A 88 1.51 -8.73 -11.70
C LEU A 88 1.97 -7.35 -11.21
N LEU A 89 2.32 -6.45 -12.15
CA LEU A 89 2.65 -5.07 -11.81
C LEU A 89 1.43 -4.30 -11.29
N THR A 90 0.23 -4.54 -11.86
CA THR A 90 -1.03 -4.00 -11.33
C THR A 90 -1.24 -4.44 -9.89
N VAL A 91 -1.15 -5.75 -9.61
CA VAL A 91 -1.34 -6.31 -8.27
C VAL A 91 -0.33 -5.72 -7.28
N TYR A 92 0.95 -5.67 -7.67
CA TYR A 92 2.01 -5.10 -6.85
C TYR A 92 1.78 -3.62 -6.52
N GLN A 93 1.61 -2.77 -7.53
CA GLN A 93 1.43 -1.33 -7.31
C GLN A 93 0.13 -1.04 -6.56
N LEU A 94 -0.95 -1.76 -6.87
CA LEU A 94 -2.24 -1.55 -6.24
C LEU A 94 -2.26 -1.98 -4.78
N ALA A 95 -1.56 -3.07 -4.43
CA ALA A 95 -1.36 -3.46 -3.04
C ALA A 95 -0.57 -2.39 -2.27
N HIS A 96 0.48 -1.82 -2.88
CA HIS A 96 1.31 -0.76 -2.29
C HIS A 96 0.45 0.46 -1.95
N GLU A 97 -0.24 0.98 -2.96
CA GLU A 97 -1.06 2.19 -2.82
C GLU A 97 -2.28 1.99 -1.91
N CYS A 98 -2.77 0.76 -1.74
CA CYS A 98 -3.81 0.46 -0.76
C CYS A 98 -3.34 0.75 0.67
N VAL A 99 -2.08 0.48 1.01
CA VAL A 99 -1.55 0.74 2.37
C VAL A 99 -1.63 2.21 2.73
N HIS A 100 -1.43 3.13 1.78
CA HIS A 100 -1.58 4.57 2.01
C HIS A 100 -3.03 5.00 2.31
N LEU A 101 -4.03 4.14 2.06
CA LEU A 101 -5.41 4.39 2.50
C LEU A 101 -5.56 4.29 4.02
N LEU A 102 -4.63 3.61 4.72
CA LEU A 102 -4.69 3.45 6.17
C LEU A 102 -4.70 4.78 6.93
N ALA A 103 -3.93 5.75 6.46
CA ALA A 103 -3.86 7.11 7.00
C ALA A 103 -3.33 8.08 5.92
N PRO A 104 -4.20 8.59 5.03
CA PRO A 104 -3.77 9.38 3.88
C PRO A 104 -3.03 10.66 4.27
N VAL A 105 -1.88 10.90 3.64
CA VAL A 105 -1.06 12.11 3.84
C VAL A 105 -1.15 13.02 2.62
N VAL A 106 -1.84 14.16 2.77
CA VAL A 106 -1.90 15.19 1.73
C VAL A 106 -0.59 15.97 1.67
N GLY A 107 0.01 16.09 0.48
CA GLY A 107 1.26 16.82 0.28
C GLY A 107 2.53 15.96 0.41
N GLY A 108 2.38 14.66 0.68
CA GLY A 108 3.47 13.69 0.75
C GLY A 108 4.29 13.76 2.04
N GLY A 109 5.40 13.00 2.07
CA GLY A 109 6.28 12.91 3.25
C GLY A 109 5.99 11.71 4.14
N ALA A 110 5.73 10.54 3.55
CA ALA A 110 5.61 9.29 4.28
C ALA A 110 6.93 8.97 5.04
N PRO A 111 6.86 8.47 6.28
CA PRO A 111 8.02 7.93 6.98
C PRO A 111 8.42 6.57 6.40
N VAL A 112 9.64 6.12 6.70
CA VAL A 112 10.17 4.82 6.28
C VAL A 112 9.25 3.66 6.68
N ILE A 113 8.61 3.70 7.84
CA ILE A 113 7.66 2.66 8.27
C ILE A 113 6.46 2.52 7.35
N GLU A 114 5.94 3.61 6.79
CA GLU A 114 4.76 3.58 5.92
C GLU A 114 5.11 2.98 4.55
N GLU A 115 6.16 3.50 3.91
CA GLU A 115 6.63 3.00 2.62
C GLU A 115 7.17 1.57 2.71
N GLY A 116 7.83 1.24 3.83
CA GLY A 116 8.29 -0.12 4.12
C GLY A 116 7.13 -1.10 4.30
N LEU A 117 6.05 -0.67 4.96
CA LEU A 117 4.86 -1.50 5.14
C LEU A 117 4.13 -1.72 3.81
N ALA A 118 4.01 -0.66 3.00
CA ALA A 118 3.43 -0.72 1.67
C ALA A 118 4.21 -1.66 0.74
N THR A 119 5.54 -1.57 0.77
CA THR A 119 6.42 -2.44 -0.01
C THR A 119 6.33 -3.89 0.44
N ALA A 120 6.44 -4.15 1.75
CA ALA A 120 6.37 -5.50 2.30
C ALA A 120 5.02 -6.16 2.01
N PHE A 121 3.92 -5.42 2.19
CA PHE A 121 2.58 -5.91 1.87
C PHE A 121 2.44 -6.30 0.39
N SER A 122 2.96 -5.49 -0.53
CA SER A 122 2.90 -5.77 -1.97
C SER A 122 3.69 -7.02 -2.36
N GLU A 123 4.89 -7.17 -1.79
CA GLU A 123 5.73 -8.35 -1.99
C GLU A 123 5.07 -9.62 -1.46
N ASP A 124 4.50 -9.55 -0.26
CA ASP A 124 3.86 -10.69 0.39
C ASP A 124 2.57 -11.08 -0.35
N ILE A 125 1.80 -10.13 -0.90
CA ILE A 125 0.65 -10.43 -1.77
C ILE A 125 1.06 -11.17 -3.05
N LEU A 126 2.14 -10.75 -3.72
CA LEU A 126 2.64 -11.45 -4.90
C LEU A 126 3.11 -12.87 -4.57
N GLU A 127 3.79 -13.04 -3.43
CA GLU A 127 4.23 -14.34 -2.93
C GLU A 127 3.04 -15.26 -2.63
N GLU A 128 2.07 -14.77 -1.85
CA GLU A 128 0.88 -15.53 -1.42
C GLU A 128 -0.05 -15.88 -2.60
N TRP A 129 -0.30 -14.96 -3.52
CA TRP A 129 -1.35 -15.12 -4.54
C TRP A 129 -0.83 -15.63 -5.88
N TYR A 130 0.43 -15.38 -6.19
CA TYR A 130 1.04 -15.73 -7.47
C TYR A 130 2.30 -16.60 -7.34
N SER A 131 2.68 -17.00 -6.12
CA SER A 131 3.88 -17.81 -5.85
C SER A 131 5.17 -17.16 -6.36
N VAL A 132 5.20 -15.83 -6.40
CA VAL A 132 6.36 -15.04 -6.82
C VAL A 132 7.27 -14.82 -5.61
N SER A 133 8.24 -15.69 -5.41
CA SER A 133 9.15 -15.63 -4.26
C SER A 133 10.35 -14.68 -4.45
N ASN A 134 10.70 -14.32 -5.69
CA ASN A 134 11.80 -13.40 -5.97
C ASN A 134 11.36 -11.94 -5.83
N LYS A 135 11.38 -11.41 -4.60
CA LYS A 135 11.00 -10.02 -4.26
C LYS A 135 11.82 -8.98 -5.04
N HIS A 136 13.10 -9.25 -5.29
CA HIS A 136 14.00 -8.35 -6.05
C HIS A 136 13.65 -8.22 -7.53
N ALA A 137 12.81 -9.10 -8.09
CA ALA A 137 12.31 -8.94 -9.45
C ALA A 137 11.29 -7.79 -9.58
N TRP A 138 10.69 -7.35 -8.46
CA TRP A 138 9.62 -6.35 -8.43
C TRP A 138 10.03 -5.10 -7.67
N THR A 139 10.67 -5.27 -6.51
CA THR A 139 11.24 -4.16 -5.75
C THR A 139 12.71 -3.99 -6.12
N THR A 140 12.98 -3.14 -7.11
CA THR A 140 14.35 -2.94 -7.65
C THR A 140 15.06 -1.73 -7.06
N THR A 141 14.32 -0.81 -6.44
CA THR A 141 14.87 0.45 -5.94
C THR A 141 15.31 0.29 -4.48
N GLN A 142 16.60 0.53 -4.19
CA GLN A 142 17.24 0.20 -2.91
C GLN A 142 16.51 0.77 -1.68
N LYS A 143 16.05 2.03 -1.72
CA LYS A 143 15.35 2.63 -0.57
C LYS A 143 14.06 1.89 -0.18
N TYR A 144 13.35 1.29 -1.13
CA TYR A 144 12.16 0.48 -0.86
C TYR A 144 12.54 -0.88 -0.29
N ILE A 145 13.61 -1.51 -0.82
CA ILE A 145 14.18 -2.75 -0.28
C ILE A 145 14.57 -2.54 1.19
N ASP A 146 15.29 -1.47 1.50
CA ASP A 146 15.75 -1.15 2.85
C ASP A 146 14.57 -0.86 3.80
N ALA A 147 13.56 -0.13 3.33
CA ALA A 147 12.37 0.17 4.13
C ALA A 147 11.57 -1.11 4.45
N ALA A 148 11.34 -1.98 3.46
CA ALA A 148 10.69 -3.27 3.65
C ALA A 148 11.48 -4.15 4.62
N ALA A 149 12.82 -4.18 4.51
CA ALA A 149 13.67 -4.93 5.42
C ALA A 149 13.52 -4.45 6.88
N ARG A 150 13.47 -3.13 7.12
CA ARG A 150 13.26 -2.56 8.46
C ARG A 150 11.89 -2.91 9.05
N VAL A 151 10.84 -2.88 8.22
CA VAL A 151 9.50 -3.29 8.67
C VAL A 151 9.45 -4.79 8.96
N ARG A 152 10.12 -5.63 8.16
CA ARG A 152 10.25 -7.06 8.47
C ARG A 152 11.04 -7.31 9.74
N GLU A 153 12.10 -6.55 10.01
CA GLU A 153 12.85 -6.60 11.27
C GLU A 153 11.94 -6.25 12.45
N LEU A 154 11.14 -5.19 12.33
CA LEU A 154 10.12 -4.83 13.33
C LEU A 154 9.14 -5.97 13.58
N LEU A 155 8.57 -6.55 12.52
CA LEU A 155 7.56 -7.61 12.63
C LEU A 155 8.14 -8.95 13.10
N ALA A 156 9.44 -9.18 12.91
CA ALA A 156 10.13 -10.34 13.46
C ALA A 156 10.31 -10.23 14.99
N LEU A 157 10.50 -9.01 15.51
CA LEU A 157 10.60 -8.73 16.94
C LEU A 157 9.22 -8.69 17.60
N GLU A 158 8.27 -8.01 16.96
CA GLU A 158 6.93 -7.72 17.48
C GLU A 158 5.90 -7.93 16.35
N PRO A 159 5.38 -9.16 16.15
CA PRO A 159 4.51 -9.50 15.02
C PRO A 159 3.21 -8.67 14.92
N ASP A 160 2.75 -8.10 16.03
CA ASP A 160 1.56 -7.24 16.12
C ASP A 160 1.91 -5.75 16.27
N ALA A 161 3.15 -5.35 15.96
CA ALA A 161 3.61 -3.97 16.13
C ALA A 161 2.74 -2.93 15.43
N ILE A 162 2.39 -3.16 14.15
CA ILE A 162 1.64 -2.19 13.34
C ILE A 162 0.25 -1.87 13.94
N PRO A 163 -0.63 -2.86 14.23
CA PRO A 163 -1.92 -2.55 14.84
C PRO A 163 -1.79 -1.92 16.24
N ARG A 164 -0.79 -2.30 17.04
CA ARG A 164 -0.52 -1.69 18.36
C ARG A 164 -0.11 -0.23 18.24
N LEU A 165 0.83 0.09 17.34
CA LEU A 165 1.24 1.47 17.05
C LEU A 165 0.06 2.30 16.58
N ARG A 166 -0.75 1.77 15.65
CA ARG A 166 -1.91 2.47 15.10
C ARG A 166 -3.02 2.70 16.11
N THR A 167 -3.09 1.91 17.18
CA THR A 167 -4.01 2.16 18.31
C THR A 167 -3.60 3.40 19.11
N ILE A 168 -2.29 3.69 19.19
CA ILE A 168 -1.77 4.89 19.86
C ILE A 168 -1.83 6.12 18.93
N GLN A 169 -1.36 5.95 17.69
CA GLN A 169 -1.33 7.00 16.67
C GLN A 169 -1.62 6.38 15.29
N PRO A 170 -2.83 6.55 14.73
CA PRO A 170 -3.20 5.95 13.45
C PRO A 170 -2.37 6.45 12.25
N ALA A 171 -1.90 7.71 12.29
CA ALA A 171 -1.17 8.31 11.18
C ALA A 171 0.34 8.09 11.33
N PHE A 172 0.94 7.35 10.40
CA PHE A 172 2.36 6.97 10.47
C PHE A 172 3.28 8.20 10.55
N ASN A 173 3.00 9.24 9.78
CA ASN A 173 3.75 10.50 9.76
C ASN A 173 3.65 11.31 11.07
N HIS A 174 2.77 10.93 12.00
CA HIS A 174 2.66 11.52 13.33
C HIS A 174 3.18 10.60 14.44
N MET A 175 3.67 9.40 14.11
CA MET A 175 4.27 8.51 15.10
C MET A 175 5.60 9.09 15.59
N THR A 176 5.88 8.87 16.88
CA THR A 176 7.14 9.25 17.53
C THR A 176 7.72 8.06 18.29
N ALA A 177 8.91 8.20 18.87
CA ALA A 177 9.48 7.16 19.74
C ALA A 177 8.56 6.85 20.94
N GLU A 178 7.85 7.86 21.45
CA GLU A 178 6.84 7.71 22.50
C GLU A 178 5.68 6.84 22.03
N THR A 179 5.30 6.88 20.75
CA THR A 179 4.27 5.96 20.20
C THR A 179 4.69 4.50 20.37
N PHE A 180 5.96 4.17 20.11
CA PHE A 180 6.50 2.82 20.29
C PHE A 180 6.53 2.41 21.76
N ALA A 181 6.95 3.32 22.65
CA ALA A 181 6.96 3.07 24.09
C ALA A 181 5.55 2.87 24.66
N MET A 182 4.59 3.71 24.27
CA MET A 182 3.18 3.59 24.68
C MET A 182 2.51 2.34 24.11
N ALA A 183 2.90 1.91 22.92
CA ALA A 183 2.47 0.64 22.34
C ALA A 183 3.09 -0.58 23.06
N GLY A 184 4.05 -0.37 23.95
CA GLY A 184 4.73 -1.41 24.72
C GLY A 184 5.67 -2.28 23.89
N LEU A 185 6.20 -1.76 22.79
CA LEU A 185 7.05 -2.52 21.87
C LEU A 185 8.50 -2.61 22.39
N ASN A 186 9.08 -3.80 22.38
CA ASN A 186 10.49 -4.01 22.71
C ASN A 186 11.36 -3.98 21.44
N VAL A 187 11.57 -2.78 20.91
CA VAL A 187 12.28 -2.56 19.64
C VAL A 187 13.55 -1.73 19.89
N PRO A 188 14.71 -2.10 19.30
CA PRO A 188 15.93 -1.33 19.46
C PRO A 188 15.74 0.15 19.06
N PRO A 189 16.23 1.13 19.85
CA PRO A 189 16.04 2.56 19.55
C PRO A 189 16.55 2.98 18.17
N ALA A 190 17.63 2.33 17.69
CA ALA A 190 18.17 2.58 16.35
C ALA A 190 17.19 2.18 15.23
N LEU A 191 16.46 1.07 15.40
CA LEU A 191 15.44 0.63 14.45
C LEU A 191 14.23 1.57 14.49
N VAL A 192 13.77 1.97 15.69
CA VAL A 192 12.70 2.97 15.85
C VAL A 192 13.05 4.28 15.14
N ALA A 193 14.25 4.82 15.37
CA ALA A 193 14.70 6.04 14.71
C ALA A 193 14.74 5.90 13.18
N ALA A 194 15.18 4.75 12.67
CA ALA A 194 15.22 4.52 11.23
C ALA A 194 13.83 4.34 10.59
N LEU A 195 12.88 3.73 11.31
CA LEU A 195 11.49 3.57 10.88
C LEU A 195 10.73 4.91 10.84
N LEU A 196 11.04 5.80 11.79
CA LEU A 196 10.42 7.12 11.90
C LEU A 196 11.08 8.18 11.00
N ALA A 197 12.24 7.87 10.41
CA ALA A 197 12.91 8.78 9.49
C ALA A 197 12.03 9.08 8.26
N SER A 198 12.20 10.27 7.68
CA SER A 198 11.54 10.61 6.41
C SER A 198 12.01 9.66 5.31
N PHE A 199 11.06 9.14 4.53
CA PHE A 199 11.43 8.32 3.39
C PHE A 199 12.16 9.18 2.33
N PRO A 200 13.30 8.73 1.78
CA PRO A 200 14.09 9.55 0.86
C PRO A 200 13.28 9.94 -0.38
N LYS A 201 13.29 11.24 -0.72
CA LYS A 201 12.77 11.72 -2.00
C LYS A 201 13.62 11.16 -3.16
N ASN A 202 12.99 10.97 -4.31
CA ASN A 202 13.70 10.63 -5.54
C ASN A 202 14.32 11.87 -6.18
#